data_AF-A0A975ET95-F1
#
_entry.id   AF-A0A975ET95-F1
#
_cell.length_a   1.000
_cell.length_b   1.000
_cell.length_c   1.000
_cell.angle_alpha   90.00
_cell.angle_beta   90.00
_cell.angle_gamma   90.00
#
_symmetry.space_group_name_H-M   'P 1'
#
loop_
_entity.id
_entity.type
_entity.pdbx_description
1 polymer ?
#
loop_
_entity_poly.entity_id
_entity_poly.type
_entity_poly.pdbx_seq_one_letter_code
_entity_poly.pdbx_strand_id
1 'polypeptide(L)'
;MKKWILSLAGALWMATAVAGAPEGINSLEWTLYTTENGVEIYMKKQACDDPANGVYLEYVLIKVVNTNNQDAEVSWVPHPFHDNMPAFDSNSDDERSASFTLSAGSALEGTCGDQRLSEYKRFTDKDDMRELTDLELANLTVTLK
;
A
#
# COMPACT_ATOMS: atom_id res chain seq x y z
N MET A 1 43.34 -44.26 14.39
CA MET A 1 42.34 -44.52 13.33
C MET A 1 41.59 -43.22 13.07
N LYS A 2 41.64 -42.76 11.81
CA LYS A 2 41.11 -41.49 11.31
C LYS A 2 39.58 -41.50 11.29
N LYS A 3 38.93 -40.39 11.69
CA LYS A 3 37.58 -40.05 11.23
C LYS A 3 37.56 -38.59 10.79
N TRP A 4 37.25 -38.42 9.50
CA TRP A 4 37.14 -37.16 8.79
C TRP A 4 35.73 -36.62 9.01
N ILE A 5 35.61 -35.34 9.35
CA ILE A 5 34.32 -34.63 9.34
C ILE A 5 34.29 -33.85 8.02
N LEU A 6 33.38 -34.23 7.13
CA LEU A 6 33.07 -33.49 5.92
C LEU A 6 32.28 -32.23 6.28
N SER A 7 32.81 -31.06 5.90
CA SER A 7 32.07 -29.81 5.87
C SER A 7 31.12 -29.81 4.66
N LEU A 8 29.82 -29.80 4.90
CA LEU A 8 28.83 -29.47 3.87
C LEU A 8 28.85 -27.97 3.63
N ALA A 9 29.25 -27.57 2.42
CA ALA A 9 29.04 -26.22 1.91
C ALA A 9 27.54 -26.01 1.66
N GLY A 10 26.92 -25.11 2.42
CA GLY A 10 25.53 -24.70 2.22
C GLY A 10 25.39 -23.93 0.91
N ALA A 11 24.51 -24.40 0.04
CA ALA A 11 24.08 -23.68 -1.14
C ALA A 11 23.21 -22.49 -0.71
N LEU A 12 23.71 -21.27 -0.92
CA LEU A 12 22.96 -20.04 -0.74
C LEU A 12 22.03 -19.87 -1.93
N TRP A 13 20.76 -20.23 -1.77
CA TRP A 13 19.72 -19.91 -2.74
C TRP A 13 19.40 -18.41 -2.61
N MET A 14 19.77 -17.63 -3.62
CA MET A 14 19.18 -16.30 -3.78
C MET A 14 17.77 -16.48 -4.32
N ALA A 15 16.78 -16.34 -3.46
CA ALA A 15 15.40 -16.15 -3.89
C ALA A 15 15.30 -14.76 -4.53
N THR A 16 15.13 -14.71 -5.85
CA THR A 16 14.66 -13.52 -6.54
C THR A 16 13.22 -13.26 -6.10
N ALA A 17 13.00 -12.21 -5.32
CA ALA A 17 11.66 -11.70 -5.05
C ALA A 17 11.08 -11.19 -6.38
N VAL A 18 10.17 -11.95 -6.97
CA VAL A 18 9.25 -11.39 -7.97
C VAL A 18 8.37 -10.44 -7.18
N ALA A 19 8.45 -9.13 -7.47
CA ALA A 19 7.53 -8.14 -6.94
C ALA A 19 6.13 -8.50 -7.47
N GLY A 20 5.41 -9.34 -6.73
CA GLY A 20 3.98 -9.51 -6.90
C GLY A 20 3.30 -8.21 -6.50
N ALA A 21 2.22 -7.86 -7.19
CA ALA A 21 1.36 -6.75 -6.78
C ALA A 21 1.06 -6.87 -5.27
N PRO A 22 1.05 -5.76 -4.52
CA PRO A 22 0.80 -5.78 -3.09
C PRO A 22 -0.53 -6.48 -2.82
N GLU A 23 -0.49 -7.63 -2.15
CA GLU A 23 -1.67 -8.49 -1.93
C GLU A 23 -2.85 -7.73 -1.29
N GLY A 24 -2.57 -6.65 -0.57
CA GLY A 24 -3.56 -5.82 0.13
C GLY A 24 -4.61 -5.16 -0.74
N ILE A 25 -4.31 -4.76 -1.98
CA ILE A 25 -5.30 -4.05 -2.82
C ILE A 25 -6.47 -4.94 -3.27
N ASN A 26 -6.34 -6.26 -3.09
CA ASN A 26 -7.36 -7.26 -3.41
C ASN A 26 -7.95 -7.94 -2.17
N SER A 27 -7.40 -7.67 -0.99
CA SER A 27 -7.78 -8.26 0.30
C SER A 27 -8.92 -7.50 0.98
N LEU A 28 -9.87 -8.20 1.59
CA LEU A 28 -10.89 -7.60 2.47
C LEU A 28 -10.34 -7.27 3.87
N GLU A 29 -9.23 -7.91 4.23
CA GLU A 29 -8.51 -7.70 5.49
C GLU A 29 -7.33 -6.76 5.29
N TRP A 30 -6.92 -6.05 6.34
CA TRP A 30 -5.71 -5.24 6.30
C TRP A 30 -4.47 -6.12 6.06
N THR A 31 -3.80 -5.90 4.94
CA THR A 31 -2.54 -6.57 4.59
C THR A 31 -1.41 -5.56 4.63
N LEU A 32 -0.28 -5.94 5.24
CA LEU A 32 0.91 -5.08 5.28
C LEU A 32 1.41 -4.85 3.86
N TYR A 33 1.47 -3.58 3.46
CA TYR A 33 2.06 -3.13 2.20
C TYR A 33 3.57 -2.96 2.35
N THR A 34 4.00 -2.19 3.34
CA THR A 34 5.43 -1.94 3.62
C THR A 34 5.67 -1.51 5.06
N THR A 35 6.93 -1.56 5.49
CA THR A 35 7.42 -0.99 6.74
C THR A 35 8.62 -0.12 6.44
N GLU A 36 8.58 1.14 6.86
CA GLU A 36 9.67 2.11 6.67
C GLU A 36 9.90 2.87 7.97
N ASN A 37 11.12 2.83 8.52
CA ASN A 37 11.51 3.51 9.77
C ASN A 37 10.51 3.34 10.94
N GLY A 38 10.01 2.11 11.14
CA GLY A 38 9.05 1.80 12.21
C GLY A 38 7.62 2.32 11.96
N VAL A 39 7.32 2.81 10.77
CA VAL A 39 5.96 3.07 10.32
C VAL A 39 5.53 1.92 9.41
N GLU A 40 4.40 1.30 9.73
CA GLU A 40 3.78 0.25 8.94
C GLU A 40 2.63 0.82 8.12
N ILE A 41 2.58 0.47 6.84
CA ILE A 41 1.49 0.88 5.93
C ILE A 41 0.75 -0.38 5.51
N TYR A 42 -0.56 -0.36 5.61
CA TYR A 42 -1.46 -1.45 5.27
C TYR A 42 -2.45 -1.02 4.20
N MET A 43 -2.92 -1.99 3.42
CA MET A 43 -3.96 -1.79 2.43
C MET A 43 -5.06 -2.85 2.56
N LYS A 44 -6.28 -2.47 2.24
CA LYS A 44 -7.41 -3.38 2.01
C LYS A 44 -8.34 -2.79 0.95
N LYS A 45 -9.14 -3.60 0.27
CA LYS A 45 -10.29 -3.10 -0.50
C LYS A 45 -11.53 -2.99 0.39
N GLN A 46 -12.39 -2.03 0.09
CA GLN A 46 -13.66 -1.81 0.75
C GLN A 46 -14.72 -1.37 -0.25
N ALA A 47 -15.87 -2.05 -0.25
CA ALA A 47 -17.05 -1.58 -0.95
C ALA A 47 -17.62 -0.35 -0.23
N CYS A 48 -17.97 0.66 -1.01
CA CYS A 48 -18.40 1.99 -0.58
C CYS A 48 -19.70 2.36 -1.30
N ASP A 49 -20.60 1.39 -1.45
CA ASP A 49 -21.86 1.55 -2.16
C ASP A 49 -22.82 2.43 -1.36
N ASP A 50 -23.46 3.37 -2.05
CA ASP A 50 -24.61 4.14 -1.57
C ASP A 50 -25.72 4.09 -2.64
N PRO A 51 -26.51 3.00 -2.65
CA PRO A 51 -27.57 2.79 -3.62
C PRO A 51 -28.63 3.89 -3.65
N ALA A 52 -28.87 4.55 -2.51
CA ALA A 52 -29.86 5.63 -2.41
C ALA A 52 -29.45 6.85 -3.25
N ASN A 53 -28.15 7.05 -3.44
CA ASN A 53 -27.57 8.10 -4.27
C ASN A 53 -26.98 7.59 -5.59
N GLY A 54 -27.18 6.31 -5.91
CA GLY A 54 -26.67 5.68 -7.14
C GLY A 54 -25.15 5.52 -7.18
N VAL A 55 -24.49 5.43 -6.03
CA VAL A 55 -23.05 5.24 -5.92
C VAL A 55 -22.75 3.75 -5.70
N TYR A 56 -21.87 3.20 -6.53
CA TYR A 56 -21.48 1.79 -6.51
C TYR A 56 -19.98 1.70 -6.76
N LEU A 57 -19.18 1.90 -5.72
CA LEU A 57 -17.74 2.09 -5.82
C LEU A 57 -17.02 1.20 -4.82
N GLU A 58 -15.89 0.66 -5.23
CA GLU A 58 -14.93 0.00 -4.37
C GLU A 58 -13.67 0.86 -4.31
N TYR A 59 -13.10 1.01 -3.12
CA TYR A 59 -11.85 1.72 -2.90
C TYR A 59 -10.80 0.78 -2.31
N VAL A 60 -9.53 1.03 -2.58
CA VAL A 60 -8.44 0.58 -1.73
C VAL A 60 -8.28 1.62 -0.62
N LEU A 61 -8.36 1.19 0.63
CA LEU A 61 -8.07 2.03 1.79
C LEU A 61 -6.64 1.79 2.26
N ILE A 62 -6.00 2.85 2.74
CA ILE A 62 -4.65 2.86 3.29
C ILE A 62 -4.74 3.12 4.79
N LYS A 63 -4.02 2.33 5.57
CA LYS A 63 -3.84 2.53 7.01
C LYS A 63 -2.36 2.71 7.30
N VAL A 64 -2.03 3.67 8.16
CA VAL A 64 -0.65 3.96 8.57
C VAL A 64 -0.56 3.84 10.08
N VAL A 65 0.45 3.12 10.57
CA VAL A 65 0.66 2.84 12.00
C VAL A 65 2.08 3.25 12.36
N ASN A 66 2.23 4.20 13.28
CA ASN A 66 3.53 4.54 13.84
C ASN A 66 3.84 3.64 15.03
N THR A 67 4.73 2.66 14.86
CA THR A 67 5.12 1.72 15.94
C THR A 67 6.25 2.27 16.81
N ASN A 68 6.76 3.46 16.50
CA ASN A 68 7.81 4.10 17.27
C ASN A 68 7.28 4.72 18.56
N ASN A 69 8.23 5.07 19.45
CA ASN A 69 7.99 5.84 20.67
C ASN A 69 8.15 7.36 20.49
N GLN A 70 8.30 7.82 19.24
CA GLN A 70 8.40 9.22 18.86
C GLN A 70 7.50 9.49 17.65
N ASP A 71 7.16 10.76 17.43
CA ASP A 71 6.29 11.16 16.33
C ASP A 71 6.98 10.93 14.98
N ALA A 72 6.18 10.69 13.95
CA ALA A 72 6.66 10.45 12.59
C ALA A 72 5.94 11.37 11.60
N GLU A 73 6.71 11.94 10.67
CA GLU A 73 6.19 12.58 9.47
C GLU A 73 6.31 11.60 8.31
N VAL A 74 5.21 11.38 7.60
CA VAL A 74 5.11 10.39 6.53
C VAL A 74 4.51 11.08 5.30
N SER A 75 5.09 10.84 4.13
CA SER A 75 4.59 11.37 2.87
C SER A 75 4.84 10.44 1.69
N TRP A 76 3.98 10.53 0.66
CA TRP A 76 4.14 9.82 -0.61
C TRP A 76 3.35 10.49 -1.73
N VAL A 77 3.51 9.98 -2.95
CA VAL A 77 2.68 10.28 -4.12
C VAL A 77 2.03 8.96 -4.59
N PRO A 78 0.70 8.86 -4.71
CA PRO A 78 0.04 7.65 -5.16
C PRO A 78 0.19 7.47 -6.68
N HIS A 79 0.73 6.33 -7.09
CA HIS A 79 0.90 5.92 -8.49
C HIS A 79 -0.03 4.74 -8.79
N PRO A 80 -1.29 4.99 -9.20
CA PRO A 80 -2.23 3.93 -9.55
C PRO A 80 -1.94 3.33 -10.91
N PHE A 81 -2.15 2.02 -11.03
CA PHE A 81 -2.15 1.30 -12.30
C PHE A 81 -3.54 0.73 -12.54
N HIS A 82 -4.16 1.13 -13.66
CA HIS A 82 -5.46 0.60 -14.08
C HIS A 82 -5.26 -0.35 -15.26
N ASP A 83 -5.74 -1.58 -15.14
CA ASP A 83 -5.52 -2.66 -16.12
C ASP A 83 -4.04 -2.84 -16.50
N ASN A 84 -3.17 -2.79 -15.49
CA ASN A 84 -1.71 -2.85 -15.60
C ASN A 84 -1.07 -1.69 -16.39
N MET A 85 -1.81 -0.62 -16.64
CA MET A 85 -1.28 0.60 -17.26
C MET A 85 -1.19 1.73 -16.24
N PRO A 86 -0.08 2.49 -16.20
CA PRO A 86 0.03 3.69 -15.37
C PRO A 86 -1.15 4.65 -15.60
N ALA A 87 -1.75 5.13 -14.52
CA ALA A 87 -2.80 6.13 -14.53
C ALA A 87 -2.38 7.38 -13.73
N PHE A 88 -1.12 7.76 -13.87
CA PHE A 88 -0.51 8.96 -13.31
C PHE A 88 0.41 9.59 -14.36
N ASP A 89 0.64 10.89 -14.24
CA ASP A 89 1.66 11.61 -15.00
C ASP A 89 2.54 12.43 -14.05
N SER A 90 3.78 12.69 -14.46
CA SER A 90 4.76 13.40 -13.63
C SER A 90 4.41 14.86 -13.33
N ASN A 91 3.40 15.43 -13.99
CA ASN A 91 2.94 16.79 -13.70
C ASN A 91 1.90 16.82 -12.58
N SER A 92 1.29 15.67 -12.26
CA SER A 92 0.24 15.51 -11.25
C SER A 92 0.76 15.11 -9.85
N ASP A 93 2.05 14.80 -9.73
CA ASP A 93 2.65 14.26 -8.50
C ASP A 93 2.51 15.22 -7.30
N ASP A 94 2.65 16.52 -7.52
CA ASP A 94 2.52 17.53 -6.48
C ASP A 94 1.07 17.65 -5.97
N GLU A 95 0.09 17.59 -6.87
CA GLU A 95 -1.34 17.76 -6.54
C GLU A 95 -1.91 16.57 -5.77
N ARG A 96 -1.33 15.38 -5.94
CA ARG A 96 -1.77 14.14 -5.31
C ARG A 96 -0.94 13.74 -4.10
N SER A 97 0.07 14.53 -3.75
CA SER A 97 0.93 14.24 -2.61
C SER A 97 0.14 14.12 -1.30
N ALA A 98 0.39 13.04 -0.57
CA ALA A 98 -0.13 12.84 0.77
C ALA A 98 0.98 13.12 1.77
N SER A 99 0.66 13.86 2.83
CA SER A 99 1.56 14.07 3.97
C SER A 99 0.77 14.19 5.26
N PHE A 100 1.33 13.66 6.34
CA PHE A 100 0.73 13.71 7.67
C PHE A 100 1.77 13.47 8.78
N THR A 101 1.41 13.91 9.98
CA THR A 101 2.15 13.65 11.21
C THR A 101 1.39 12.64 12.06
N LEU A 102 2.02 11.53 12.42
CA LEU A 102 1.50 10.54 13.34
C LEU A 102 2.21 10.65 14.68
N SER A 103 1.43 10.77 15.75
CA SER A 103 1.97 10.65 17.10
C SER A 103 2.57 9.26 17.33
N ALA A 104 3.52 9.16 18.27
CA ALA A 104 4.06 7.89 18.74
C ALA A 104 2.95 6.88 19.07
N GLY A 105 3.07 5.64 18.58
CA GLY A 105 2.12 4.56 18.84
C GLY A 105 0.73 4.72 18.21
N SER A 106 0.49 5.77 17.43
CA SER A 106 -0.83 6.06 16.85
C SER A 106 -1.02 5.45 15.47
N ALA A 107 -2.28 5.39 15.02
CA ALA A 107 -2.64 4.95 13.68
C ALA A 107 -3.61 5.93 13.03
N LEU A 108 -3.53 6.02 11.70
CA LEU A 108 -4.43 6.76 10.84
C LEU A 108 -5.02 5.79 9.82
N GLU A 109 -6.34 5.73 9.70
CA GLU A 109 -7.04 4.84 8.78
C GLU A 109 -7.83 5.65 7.75
N GLY A 110 -7.64 5.34 6.47
CA GLY A 110 -8.39 5.92 5.38
C GLY A 110 -9.86 5.51 5.39
N THR A 111 -10.68 6.33 4.75
CA THR A 111 -12.11 6.06 4.52
C THR A 111 -12.43 6.17 3.04
N CYS A 112 -13.59 5.68 2.62
CA CYS A 112 -14.04 5.76 1.24
C CYS A 112 -14.02 7.21 0.73
N GLY A 113 -13.28 7.46 -0.35
CA GLY A 113 -13.18 8.79 -0.98
C GLY A 113 -12.22 9.77 -0.29
N ASP A 114 -11.48 9.34 0.74
CA ASP A 114 -10.35 10.12 1.27
C ASP A 114 -9.24 10.19 0.21
N GLN A 115 -9.01 11.37 -0.36
CA GLN A 115 -8.04 11.55 -1.44
C GLN A 115 -6.59 11.26 -1.05
N ARG A 116 -6.26 11.22 0.24
CA ARG A 116 -4.89 10.97 0.74
C ARG A 116 -4.66 9.54 1.20
N LEU A 117 -5.73 8.85 1.63
CA LEU A 117 -5.66 7.53 2.24
C LEU A 117 -6.60 6.51 1.59
N SER A 118 -7.10 6.81 0.39
CA SER A 118 -7.83 5.86 -0.42
C SER A 118 -7.59 6.10 -1.90
N GLU A 119 -7.67 5.02 -2.68
CA GLU A 119 -7.63 5.06 -4.14
C GLU A 119 -8.88 4.38 -4.69
N TYR A 120 -9.50 4.98 -5.70
CA TYR A 120 -10.62 4.34 -6.40
C TYR A 120 -10.15 3.03 -7.04
N LYS A 121 -10.85 1.93 -6.74
CA LYS A 121 -10.53 0.62 -7.28
C LYS A 121 -11.34 0.33 -8.53
N ARG A 122 -12.67 0.30 -8.42
CA ARG A 122 -13.59 -0.05 -9.52
C ARG A 122 -15.02 0.35 -9.19
N PHE A 123 -15.89 0.31 -10.19
CA PHE A 123 -17.33 0.26 -9.97
C PHE A 123 -17.70 -1.15 -9.47
N THR A 124 -18.63 -1.24 -8.51
CA THR A 124 -19.11 -2.54 -8.00
C THR A 124 -20.26 -3.10 -8.85
N ASP A 125 -20.89 -2.27 -9.68
CA ASP A 125 -22.04 -2.58 -10.52
C ASP A 125 -21.72 -2.65 -12.03
N LYS A 126 -20.44 -2.50 -12.41
CA LYS A 126 -20.00 -2.53 -13.82
C LYS A 126 -18.75 -3.38 -13.97
N ASP A 127 -18.84 -4.36 -14.87
CA ASP A 127 -17.76 -5.32 -15.13
C ASP A 127 -16.86 -4.92 -16.32
N ASP A 128 -17.30 -3.96 -17.15
CA ASP A 128 -16.60 -3.51 -18.37
C ASP A 128 -15.79 -2.22 -18.18
N MET A 129 -15.64 -1.77 -16.94
CA MET A 129 -14.89 -0.58 -16.57
C MET A 129 -13.47 -0.94 -16.11
N ARG A 130 -12.53 -0.04 -16.37
CA ARG A 130 -11.14 -0.16 -15.91
C ARG A 130 -11.09 -0.28 -14.39
N GLU A 131 -10.23 -1.17 -13.89
CA GLU A 131 -10.02 -1.36 -12.46
C GLU A 131 -8.57 -1.11 -12.05
N LEU A 132 -8.38 -0.70 -10.80
CA LEU A 132 -7.08 -0.58 -10.17
C LEU A 132 -6.49 -1.98 -9.93
N THR A 133 -5.43 -2.28 -10.67
CA THR A 133 -4.68 -3.54 -10.61
C THR A 133 -3.43 -3.44 -9.78
N ASP A 134 -2.92 -2.22 -9.55
CA ASP A 134 -1.77 -1.95 -8.66
C ASP A 134 -1.83 -0.52 -8.11
N LEU A 135 -1.19 -0.28 -6.97
CA LEU A 135 -1.00 1.02 -6.37
C LEU A 135 0.39 1.08 -5.72
N GLU A 136 1.27 1.89 -6.29
CA GLU A 136 2.56 2.22 -5.71
C GLU A 136 2.46 3.50 -4.88
N LEU A 137 3.07 3.51 -3.69
CA LEU A 137 3.27 4.72 -2.90
C LEU A 137 4.67 5.29 -3.21
N ALA A 138 4.77 6.04 -4.30
CA ALA A 138 6.02 6.58 -4.79
C ALA A 138 6.56 7.69 -3.89
N ASN A 139 7.89 7.87 -3.89
CA ASN A 139 8.58 8.86 -3.05
C ASN A 139 8.23 8.75 -1.55
N LEU A 140 7.91 7.55 -1.08
CA LEU A 140 7.59 7.30 0.32
C LEU A 140 8.75 7.76 1.20
N THR A 141 8.45 8.68 2.10
CA THR A 141 9.40 9.23 3.08
C THR A 141 8.82 9.08 4.46
N VAL A 142 9.63 8.60 5.41
CA VAL A 142 9.31 8.55 6.84
C VAL A 142 10.43 9.22 7.62
N THR A 143 10.12 10.32 8.30
CA THR A 143 11.05 11.08 9.15
C THR A 143 10.56 11.08 10.58
N LEU A 144 11.37 10.55 11.49
CA LEU A 144 11.07 10.60 12.92
C LEU A 144 11.44 11.97 13.52
N LYS A 145 10.65 12.43 14.49
CA LYS A 145 10.81 13.74 15.16
C LYS A 145 11.38 13.61 16.57
#